data_AF-A0A5C3QBV1-F1
#
_entry.id   AF-A0A5C3QBV1-F1
#
_cell.length_a   1.000
_cell.length_b   1.000
_cell.length_c   1.000
_cell.angle_alpha   90.00
_cell.angle_beta   90.00
_cell.angle_gamma   90.00
#
_symmetry.space_group_name_H-M   'P 1'
#
loop_
_entity.id
_entity.type
_entity.pdbx_description
1 polymer ?
#
loop_
_entity_poly.entity_id
_entity_poly.type
_entity_poly.pdbx_seq_one_letter_code
_entity_poly.pdbx_strand_id
1 'polypeptide(L)'
;MFRTLTTRTSTSLSRSTFPRAQRILAPVVPLLNLTRTMATEKQKTLTEAIKEDHEEMYEYYDLYQKAHGNADAQERWARQLIWEVARHAVGEEIVVYPLMEQYMGADGVKQADHDREEHQGVKEMLSQLESLTPASTNYSELLKKVMDHLKHHNNDEEVKDLPVLEPLLGEERSRAAAKEFTRTKMFVPTRAHPSLPNRPPAETLAGFLVTPIDKLKDAFAKFPTEEMKNAA
;
A
#
# COMPACT_ATOMS: atom_id res chain seq x y z
N MET A 1 -22.07 -4.36 104.96
CA MET A 1 -20.77 -3.69 105.18
C MET A 1 -19.83 -4.02 104.01
N PHE A 2 -19.02 -3.06 103.58
CA PHE A 2 -17.81 -3.18 102.73
C PHE A 2 -17.81 -3.89 101.36
N ARG A 3 -17.60 -3.06 100.32
CA ARG A 3 -16.77 -3.25 99.11
C ARG A 3 -15.75 -4.41 99.15
N THR A 4 -15.59 -5.09 98.00
CA THR A 4 -14.42 -4.89 97.10
C THR A 4 -14.69 -5.38 95.66
N LEU A 5 -13.86 -4.94 94.70
CA LEU A 5 -14.00 -5.18 93.27
C LEU A 5 -13.27 -6.45 92.80
N THR A 6 -13.79 -7.07 91.73
CA THR A 6 -13.03 -8.03 90.92
C THR A 6 -13.17 -7.68 89.44
N THR A 7 -12.06 -7.49 88.74
CA THR A 7 -12.01 -7.16 87.30
C THR A 7 -11.90 -8.42 86.45
N ARG A 8 -12.64 -8.48 85.33
CA ARG A 8 -12.38 -9.43 84.23
C ARG A 8 -12.91 -8.91 82.90
N THR A 9 -12.03 -8.34 82.08
CA THR A 9 -12.15 -8.30 80.61
C THR A 9 -11.68 -9.67 80.06
N SER A 10 -11.91 -10.11 78.82
CA SER A 10 -12.58 -9.62 77.61
C SER A 10 -13.14 -10.86 76.87
N THR A 11 -13.85 -10.87 75.73
CA THR A 11 -14.21 -9.87 74.71
C THR A 11 -15.61 -10.22 74.15
N SER A 12 -16.26 -9.33 73.40
CA SER A 12 -17.49 -9.64 72.64
C SER A 12 -17.39 -9.14 71.19
N LEU A 13 -17.67 -10.02 70.22
CA LEU A 13 -17.62 -9.71 68.78
C LEU A 13 -18.92 -9.01 68.33
N SER A 14 -18.76 -7.90 67.60
CA SER A 14 -19.88 -7.11 67.09
C SER A 14 -20.56 -7.77 65.87
N ARG A 15 -21.88 -7.65 65.78
CA ARG A 15 -22.68 -8.12 64.63
C ARG A 15 -22.50 -7.21 63.42
N SER A 16 -22.10 -7.75 62.27
CA SER A 16 -22.23 -7.06 60.98
C SER A 16 -23.63 -7.21 60.41
N THR A 17 -24.20 -6.11 59.93
CA THR A 17 -25.47 -6.06 59.20
C THR A 17 -25.22 -6.28 57.71
N PHE A 18 -25.90 -7.26 57.11
CA PHE A 18 -25.89 -7.46 55.65
C PHE A 18 -27.06 -6.73 54.99
N PRO A 19 -26.82 -5.80 54.04
CA PRO A 19 -27.89 -5.18 53.28
C PRO A 19 -28.41 -6.06 52.13
N ARG A 20 -29.63 -5.74 51.70
CA ARG A 20 -30.51 -6.49 50.79
C ARG A 20 -30.06 -6.40 49.32
N ALA A 21 -30.23 -7.49 48.58
CA ALA A 21 -29.84 -7.59 47.17
C ALA A 21 -30.58 -6.59 46.24
N GLN A 22 -29.84 -5.98 45.32
CA GLN A 22 -30.38 -5.33 44.12
C GLN A 22 -30.12 -6.22 42.91
N ARG A 23 -31.18 -6.55 42.16
CA ARG A 23 -31.08 -7.19 40.85
C ARG A 23 -30.68 -6.13 39.82
N ILE A 24 -29.49 -6.26 39.24
CA ILE A 24 -29.09 -5.46 38.09
C ILE A 24 -29.84 -6.01 36.87
N LEU A 25 -30.78 -5.23 36.33
CA LEU A 25 -31.34 -5.47 35.01
C LEU A 25 -30.28 -5.04 33.98
N ALA A 26 -29.70 -6.01 33.25
CA ALA A 26 -28.86 -5.70 32.11
C ALA A 26 -29.71 -5.03 31.01
N PRO A 27 -29.22 -3.97 30.34
CA PRO A 27 -29.94 -3.38 29.23
C PRO A 27 -29.96 -4.36 28.06
N VAL A 28 -31.16 -4.71 27.58
CA VAL A 28 -31.32 -5.36 26.28
C VAL A 28 -31.00 -4.30 25.22
N VAL A 29 -29.75 -4.31 24.74
CA VAL A 29 -29.35 -3.47 23.62
C VAL A 29 -30.18 -3.91 22.41
N PRO A 30 -30.92 -3.01 21.73
CA PRO A 30 -31.67 -3.39 20.55
C PRO A 30 -30.68 -3.86 19.49
N LEU A 31 -30.96 -5.01 18.89
CA LEU A 31 -30.22 -5.52 17.75
C LEU A 31 -30.53 -4.61 16.55
N LEU A 32 -29.84 -3.47 16.46
CA LEU A 32 -29.97 -2.55 15.34
C LEU A 32 -29.61 -3.32 14.07
N ASN A 33 -30.52 -3.28 13.10
CA ASN A 33 -30.32 -3.90 11.79
C ASN A 33 -29.05 -3.34 11.15
N LEU A 34 -27.94 -4.06 11.28
CA LEU A 34 -26.71 -3.77 10.55
C LEU A 34 -26.79 -4.33 9.13
N THR A 35 -27.92 -4.08 8.45
CA THR A 35 -27.91 -3.80 7.02
C THR A 35 -27.17 -2.48 6.81
N ARG A 36 -25.85 -2.50 7.09
CA ARG A 36 -24.94 -1.49 6.57
C ARG A 36 -25.12 -1.58 5.07
N THR A 37 -25.69 -0.54 4.49
CA THR A 37 -25.78 -0.38 3.04
C THR A 37 -24.37 -0.56 2.51
N MET A 38 -24.11 -1.73 1.94
CA MET A 38 -23.01 -1.90 0.99
C MET A 38 -23.46 -1.11 -0.23
N ALA A 39 -23.34 0.21 -0.14
CA ALA A 39 -23.26 1.03 -1.33
C ALA A 39 -22.12 0.41 -2.12
N THR A 40 -22.45 -0.13 -3.29
CA THR A 40 -21.45 -0.61 -4.23
C THR A 40 -20.66 0.61 -4.68
N GLU A 41 -19.59 0.92 -3.92
CA GLU A 41 -18.37 1.49 -4.46
C GLU A 41 -18.17 0.85 -5.83
N LYS A 42 -18.30 1.67 -6.88
CA LYS A 42 -18.26 1.19 -8.25
C LYS A 42 -16.81 0.79 -8.51
N GLN A 43 -16.50 -0.49 -8.25
CA GLN A 43 -15.13 -1.04 -8.30
C GLN A 43 -14.42 -0.55 -9.54
N LYS A 44 -13.28 0.13 -9.39
CA LYS A 44 -12.56 0.81 -10.49
C LYS A 44 -12.36 -0.08 -11.71
N THR A 45 -12.41 0.51 -12.90
CA THR A 45 -11.90 -0.11 -14.13
C THR A 45 -10.39 -0.25 -14.07
N LEU A 46 -9.80 -1.01 -15.00
CA LEU A 46 -8.35 -1.17 -15.09
C LEU A 46 -7.67 0.18 -15.33
N THR A 47 -8.19 0.98 -16.27
CA THR A 47 -7.73 2.34 -16.52
C THR A 47 -7.86 3.26 -15.29
N GLU A 48 -8.97 3.17 -14.55
CA GLU A 48 -9.19 3.96 -13.33
C GLU A 48 -8.19 3.59 -12.22
N ALA A 49 -7.77 2.32 -12.13
CA ALA A 49 -6.81 1.85 -11.11
C ALA A 49 -5.36 2.19 -11.45
N ILE A 50 -4.94 2.07 -12.72
CA ILE A 50 -3.59 2.41 -13.16
C ILE A 50 -3.36 3.93 -13.07
N LYS A 51 -4.32 4.74 -13.52
CA LYS A 51 -4.26 6.20 -13.39
C LYS A 51 -4.19 6.70 -11.95
N GLU A 52 -4.87 6.03 -11.02
CA GLU A 52 -4.77 6.38 -9.60
C GLU A 52 -3.35 6.18 -9.07
N ASP A 53 -2.70 5.06 -9.42
CA ASP A 53 -1.29 4.84 -9.09
C ASP A 53 -0.38 5.93 -9.69
N HIS A 54 -0.63 6.34 -10.93
CA HIS A 54 0.13 7.42 -11.58
C HIS A 54 -0.02 8.75 -10.83
N GLU A 55 -1.26 9.10 -10.45
CA GLU A 55 -1.57 10.31 -9.68
C GLU A 55 -0.87 10.26 -8.30
N GLU A 56 -0.92 9.12 -7.60
CA GLU A 56 -0.19 8.90 -6.34
C GLU A 56 1.34 9.07 -6.52
N MET A 57 1.95 8.52 -7.57
CA MET A 57 3.38 8.69 -7.85
C MET A 57 3.78 10.16 -8.04
N TYR A 58 2.99 10.91 -8.81
CA TYR A 58 3.24 12.34 -9.00
C TYR A 58 3.08 13.12 -7.69
N GLU A 59 2.07 12.79 -6.87
CA GLU A 59 1.86 13.40 -5.56
C GLU A 59 3.05 13.13 -4.61
N TYR A 60 3.48 11.87 -4.51
CA TYR A 60 4.63 11.49 -3.67
C TYR A 60 5.93 12.15 -4.13
N TYR A 61 6.12 12.36 -5.44
CA TYR A 61 7.25 13.11 -5.96
C TYR A 61 7.17 14.62 -5.64
N ASP A 62 5.99 15.23 -5.75
CA ASP A 62 5.80 16.63 -5.34
C ASP A 62 6.00 16.82 -3.84
N LEU A 63 5.57 15.88 -3.01
CA LEU A 63 5.82 15.87 -1.56
C LEU A 63 7.30 15.65 -1.22
N TYR A 64 8.01 14.81 -2.00
CA TYR A 64 9.47 14.68 -1.94
C TYR A 64 10.17 16.02 -2.26
N GLN A 65 9.73 16.75 -3.29
CA GLN A 65 10.28 18.05 -3.64
C GLN A 65 9.96 19.13 -2.58
N LYS A 66 8.71 19.20 -2.10
CA LYS A 66 8.27 20.10 -1.01
C LYS A 66 9.05 19.87 0.29
N ALA A 67 9.50 18.64 0.55
CA ALA A 67 10.29 18.28 1.72
C ALA A 67 11.78 18.71 1.65
N HIS A 68 12.23 19.38 0.59
CA HIS A 68 13.61 19.85 0.45
C HIS A 68 14.06 20.69 1.67
N GLY A 69 15.23 20.35 2.22
CA GLY A 69 15.75 20.91 3.47
C GLY A 69 15.35 20.15 4.74
N ASN A 70 14.40 19.21 4.66
CA ASN A 70 14.08 18.25 5.71
C ASN A 70 14.40 16.82 5.25
N ALA A 71 15.62 16.37 5.54
CA ALA A 71 16.11 15.08 5.08
C ALA A 71 15.27 13.87 5.52
N ASP A 72 14.67 13.87 6.72
CA ASP A 72 13.84 12.76 7.21
C ASP A 72 12.50 12.68 6.46
N ALA A 73 11.86 13.83 6.22
CA ALA A 73 10.63 13.89 5.42
C ALA A 73 10.90 13.54 3.94
N GLN A 74 12.00 14.03 3.38
CA GLN A 74 12.38 13.75 1.99
C GLN A 74 12.76 12.27 1.79
N GLU A 75 13.47 11.65 2.75
CA GLU A 75 13.74 10.21 2.77
C GLU A 75 12.45 9.36 2.80
N ARG A 76 11.44 9.78 3.57
CA ARG A 76 10.14 9.09 3.66
C ARG A 76 9.35 9.16 2.37
N TRP A 77 9.20 10.34 1.76
CA TRP A 77 8.47 10.49 0.51
C TRP A 77 9.16 9.79 -0.66
N ALA A 78 10.50 9.81 -0.71
CA ALA A 78 11.24 9.01 -1.69
C ALA A 78 10.95 7.51 -1.55
N ARG A 79 10.90 6.98 -0.31
CA ARG A 79 10.56 5.56 -0.08
C ARG A 79 9.12 5.23 -0.47
N GLN A 80 8.16 6.10 -0.17
CA GLN A 80 6.77 5.90 -0.58
C GLN A 80 6.63 5.84 -2.11
N LEU A 81 7.29 6.75 -2.82
CA LEU A 81 7.35 6.77 -4.28
C LEU A 81 7.98 5.48 -4.86
N ILE A 82 9.17 5.11 -4.39
CA ILE A 82 9.87 3.89 -4.87
C ILE A 82 9.06 2.62 -4.60
N TRP A 83 8.41 2.55 -3.44
CA TRP A 83 7.54 1.46 -3.05
C TRP A 83 6.28 1.36 -3.91
N GLU A 84 5.79 2.50 -4.43
CA GLU A 84 4.65 2.51 -5.36
C GLU A 84 5.08 2.05 -6.75
N VAL A 85 6.08 2.70 -7.33
CA VAL A 85 6.63 2.39 -8.67
C VAL A 85 7.01 0.91 -8.79
N ALA A 86 7.70 0.35 -7.78
CA ALA A 86 8.16 -1.04 -7.84
C ALA A 86 7.01 -2.06 -7.87
N ARG A 87 5.89 -1.78 -7.20
CA ARG A 87 4.74 -2.69 -7.13
C ARG A 87 3.82 -2.54 -8.33
N HIS A 88 3.64 -1.31 -8.79
CA HIS A 88 2.90 -0.95 -9.99
C HIS A 88 3.50 -1.64 -11.22
N ALA A 89 4.78 -1.42 -11.49
CA ALA A 89 5.46 -1.95 -12.68
C ALA A 89 5.41 -3.48 -12.80
N VAL A 90 5.60 -4.20 -11.68
CA VAL A 90 5.48 -5.68 -11.63
C VAL A 90 4.00 -6.12 -11.63
N GLY A 91 3.08 -5.25 -11.22
CA GLY A 91 1.64 -5.46 -11.39
C GLY A 91 1.22 -5.45 -12.85
N GLU A 92 1.76 -4.54 -13.66
CA GLU A 92 1.49 -4.45 -15.10
C GLU A 92 2.11 -5.60 -15.88
N GLU A 93 3.38 -5.90 -15.62
CA GLU A 93 4.08 -7.02 -16.26
C GLU A 93 3.39 -8.38 -16.04
N ILE A 94 2.78 -8.58 -14.86
CA ILE A 94 1.99 -9.78 -14.51
C ILE A 94 0.54 -9.74 -15.01
N VAL A 95 -0.11 -8.56 -15.08
CA VAL A 95 -1.57 -8.47 -15.32
C VAL A 95 -1.92 -7.72 -16.60
N VAL A 96 -1.38 -6.51 -16.81
CA VAL A 96 -1.78 -5.62 -17.91
C VAL A 96 -1.16 -6.06 -19.23
N TYR A 97 0.15 -6.32 -19.25
CA TYR A 97 0.88 -6.67 -20.47
C TYR A 97 0.41 -8.00 -21.08
N PRO A 98 0.11 -9.06 -20.32
CA PRO A 98 -0.55 -10.26 -20.86
C PRO A 98 -1.95 -9.98 -21.46
N LEU A 99 -2.71 -9.02 -20.93
CA LEU A 99 -3.99 -8.62 -21.50
C LEU A 99 -3.79 -7.83 -22.81
N MET A 100 -2.78 -6.97 -22.91
CA MET A 100 -2.41 -6.31 -24.16
C MET A 100 -2.02 -7.33 -25.23
N GLU A 101 -1.11 -8.26 -24.91
CA GLU A 101 -0.70 -9.37 -25.78
C GLU A 101 -1.91 -10.20 -26.25
N GLN A 102 -2.86 -10.50 -25.35
CA GLN A 102 -4.03 -11.31 -25.64
C GLN A 102 -5.10 -10.60 -26.48
N TYR A 103 -5.43 -9.34 -26.17
CA TYR A 103 -6.60 -8.64 -26.72
C TYR A 103 -6.25 -7.70 -27.88
N MET A 104 -5.05 -7.10 -27.90
CA MET A 104 -4.61 -6.13 -28.91
C MET A 104 -3.72 -6.77 -29.99
N GLY A 105 -3.42 -8.07 -29.87
CA GLY A 105 -2.72 -8.85 -30.90
C GLY A 105 -1.29 -8.39 -31.14
N ALA A 106 -0.86 -8.37 -32.41
CA ALA A 106 0.54 -8.14 -32.76
C ALA A 106 1.06 -6.73 -32.42
N ASP A 107 0.19 -5.74 -32.26
CA ASP A 107 0.60 -4.41 -31.81
C ASP A 107 0.64 -4.35 -30.27
N GLY A 108 -0.32 -4.99 -29.60
CA GLY A 108 -0.27 -5.19 -28.14
C GLY A 108 0.99 -5.91 -27.65
N VAL A 109 1.49 -6.90 -28.40
CA VAL A 109 2.78 -7.54 -28.10
C VAL A 109 3.94 -6.57 -28.20
N LYS A 110 3.96 -5.68 -29.20
CA LYS A 110 5.05 -4.69 -29.37
C LYS A 110 5.03 -3.62 -28.29
N GLN A 111 3.84 -3.15 -27.91
CA GLN A 111 3.63 -2.21 -26.82
C GLN A 111 4.12 -2.85 -25.51
N ALA A 112 3.56 -4.00 -25.15
CA ALA A 112 3.98 -4.76 -23.97
C ALA A 112 5.48 -5.15 -23.93
N ASP A 113 6.14 -5.36 -25.07
CA ASP A 113 7.60 -5.57 -25.12
C ASP A 113 8.38 -4.24 -24.97
N HIS A 114 7.89 -3.12 -25.50
CA HIS A 114 8.46 -1.77 -25.32
C HIS A 114 8.35 -1.27 -23.87
N ASP A 115 7.17 -1.42 -23.28
CA ASP A 115 6.84 -1.00 -21.92
C ASP A 115 7.76 -1.70 -20.89
N ARG A 116 8.03 -3.00 -21.13
CA ARG A 116 9.02 -3.79 -20.38
C ARG A 116 10.46 -3.30 -20.52
N GLU A 117 10.85 -2.71 -21.64
CA GLU A 117 12.17 -2.09 -21.83
C GLU A 117 12.26 -0.77 -21.03
N GLU A 118 11.19 0.03 -21.01
CA GLU A 118 11.11 1.24 -20.19
C GLU A 118 11.16 0.91 -18.68
N HIS A 119 10.36 -0.07 -18.25
CA HIS A 119 10.38 -0.61 -16.89
C HIS A 119 11.75 -1.14 -16.47
N GLN A 120 12.48 -1.81 -17.37
CA GLN A 120 13.84 -2.25 -17.07
C GLN A 120 14.77 -1.05 -16.77
N GLY A 121 14.71 0.00 -17.59
CA GLY A 121 15.47 1.24 -17.35
C GLY A 121 15.12 1.91 -16.02
N VAL A 122 13.83 1.98 -15.68
CA VAL A 122 13.36 2.49 -14.37
C VAL A 122 13.88 1.63 -13.22
N LYS A 123 13.76 0.30 -13.30
CA LYS A 123 14.23 -0.64 -12.28
C LYS A 123 15.75 -0.54 -12.05
N GLU A 124 16.53 -0.33 -13.11
CA GLU A 124 17.98 -0.12 -13.01
C GLU A 124 18.35 1.18 -12.30
N MET A 125 17.64 2.28 -12.57
CA MET A 125 17.83 3.55 -11.85
C MET A 125 17.36 3.47 -10.40
N LEU A 126 16.24 2.80 -10.13
CA LEU A 126 15.74 2.56 -8.76
C LEU A 126 16.71 1.69 -7.95
N SER A 127 17.32 0.68 -8.55
CA SER A 127 18.34 -0.14 -7.89
C SER A 127 19.60 0.67 -7.56
N GLN A 128 20.02 1.59 -8.44
CA GLN A 128 21.11 2.52 -8.18
C GLN A 128 20.81 3.46 -6.99
N LEU A 129 19.56 3.92 -6.83
CA LEU A 129 19.15 4.74 -5.67
C LEU A 129 19.36 4.03 -4.32
N GLU A 130 19.31 2.70 -4.23
CA GLU A 130 19.59 1.97 -2.98
C GLU A 130 21.04 2.17 -2.49
N SER A 131 21.97 2.52 -3.39
CA SER A 131 23.38 2.78 -3.06
C SER A 131 23.69 4.23 -2.70
N LEU A 132 22.72 5.14 -2.85
CA LEU A 132 22.88 6.58 -2.65
C LEU A 132 22.25 7.05 -1.34
N THR A 133 22.86 8.05 -0.70
CA THR A 133 22.29 8.68 0.49
C THR A 133 21.00 9.43 0.12
N PRO A 134 19.84 9.11 0.74
CA PRO A 134 18.61 9.88 0.54
C PRO A 134 18.80 11.37 0.82
N ALA A 135 18.06 12.22 0.10
CA ALA A 135 18.19 13.69 0.15
C ALA A 135 19.55 14.28 -0.27
N SER A 136 20.49 13.48 -0.81
CA SER A 136 21.71 14.00 -1.46
C SER A 136 21.43 14.50 -2.88
N THR A 137 22.27 15.41 -3.40
CA THR A 137 22.13 15.95 -4.77
C THR A 137 22.06 14.84 -5.81
N ASN A 138 22.98 13.86 -5.77
CA ASN A 138 23.01 12.74 -6.71
C ASN A 138 21.73 11.88 -6.64
N TYR A 139 21.18 11.69 -5.43
CA TYR A 139 19.92 10.99 -5.24
C TYR A 139 18.76 11.75 -5.87
N SER A 140 18.68 13.07 -5.64
CA SER A 140 17.65 13.94 -6.23
C SER A 140 17.73 13.98 -7.76
N GLU A 141 18.94 14.08 -8.33
CA GLU A 141 19.16 14.06 -9.77
C GLU A 141 18.76 12.72 -10.41
N LEU A 142 19.06 11.59 -9.76
CA LEU A 142 18.69 10.27 -10.26
C LEU A 142 17.19 10.00 -10.10
N LEU A 143 16.57 10.40 -8.98
CA LEU A 143 15.12 10.28 -8.79
C LEU A 143 14.36 11.18 -9.78
N LYS A 144 14.88 12.36 -10.12
CA LYS A 144 14.30 13.17 -11.19
C LYS A 144 14.31 12.43 -12.54
N LYS A 145 15.42 11.75 -12.89
CA LYS A 145 15.49 10.95 -14.13
C LYS A 145 14.48 9.80 -14.13
N VAL A 146 14.28 9.13 -12.99
CA VAL A 146 13.21 8.14 -12.81
C VAL A 146 11.84 8.74 -13.13
N MET A 147 11.53 9.92 -12.59
CA MET A 147 10.25 10.60 -12.88
C MET A 147 10.12 11.13 -14.29
N ASP A 148 11.22 11.55 -14.93
CA ASP A 148 11.22 11.95 -16.34
C ASP A 148 10.89 10.76 -17.26
N HIS A 149 11.39 9.55 -16.93
CA HIS A 149 11.05 8.31 -17.61
C HIS A 149 9.61 7.87 -17.34
N LEU A 150 9.20 7.76 -16.07
CA LEU A 150 7.82 7.39 -15.70
C LEU A 150 6.80 8.33 -16.37
N LYS A 151 7.05 9.64 -16.37
CA LYS A 151 6.14 10.58 -17.03
C LYS A 151 5.99 10.36 -18.54
N HIS A 152 7.00 9.82 -19.21
CA HIS A 152 6.88 9.41 -20.61
C HIS A 152 6.04 8.14 -20.73
N HIS A 153 6.40 7.13 -19.93
CA HIS A 153 5.77 5.81 -19.89
C HIS A 153 4.26 5.89 -19.60
N ASN A 154 3.92 6.43 -18.44
CA ASN A 154 2.56 6.61 -17.96
C ASN A 154 1.69 7.43 -18.95
N ASN A 155 2.27 8.40 -19.67
CA ASN A 155 1.56 9.15 -20.70
C ASN A 155 1.25 8.30 -21.93
N ASP A 156 2.18 7.44 -22.33
CA ASP A 156 1.98 6.56 -23.48
C ASP A 156 0.91 5.52 -23.16
N GLU A 157 0.95 4.90 -21.98
CA GLU A 157 -0.12 3.99 -21.52
C GLU A 157 -1.49 4.66 -21.49
N GLU A 158 -1.61 5.85 -20.87
CA GLU A 158 -2.88 6.56 -20.72
C GLU A 158 -3.47 7.09 -22.04
N VAL A 159 -2.65 7.35 -23.05
CA VAL A 159 -3.06 7.97 -24.32
C VAL A 159 -3.11 6.99 -25.48
N LYS A 160 -2.36 5.88 -25.43
CA LYS A 160 -2.22 4.90 -26.52
C LYS A 160 -2.76 3.53 -26.14
N ASP A 161 -2.33 2.98 -25.01
CA ASP A 161 -2.51 1.55 -24.73
C ASP A 161 -3.83 1.26 -24.01
N LEU A 162 -4.07 1.94 -22.88
CA LEU A 162 -5.31 1.81 -22.10
C LEU A 162 -6.57 2.21 -22.90
N PRO A 163 -6.57 3.29 -23.71
CA PRO A 163 -7.72 3.62 -24.56
C PRO A 163 -8.08 2.56 -25.60
N VAL A 164 -7.15 1.68 -25.97
CA VAL A 164 -7.38 0.55 -26.88
C VAL A 164 -7.74 -0.72 -26.09
N LEU A 165 -7.08 -0.99 -24.97
CA LEU A 165 -7.31 -2.19 -24.15
C LEU A 165 -8.68 -2.17 -23.45
N GLU A 166 -9.05 -1.05 -22.83
CA GLU A 166 -10.24 -0.92 -21.98
C GLU A 166 -11.56 -1.29 -22.71
N PRO A 167 -11.81 -0.82 -23.95
CA PRO A 167 -12.97 -1.27 -24.72
C PRO A 167 -12.95 -2.75 -25.14
N LEU A 168 -11.76 -3.35 -25.34
CA LEU A 168 -11.61 -4.75 -25.75
C LEU A 168 -11.87 -5.72 -24.58
N LEU A 169 -11.51 -5.32 -23.36
CA LEU A 169 -11.87 -6.06 -22.14
C LEU A 169 -13.37 -6.02 -21.90
N GLY A 170 -13.96 -4.82 -21.98
CA GLY A 170 -15.33 -4.52 -21.55
C GLY A 170 -15.45 -4.39 -20.02
N GLU A 171 -16.51 -3.71 -19.56
CA GLU A 171 -16.64 -3.25 -18.17
C GLU A 171 -16.44 -4.35 -17.11
N GLU A 172 -17.02 -5.54 -17.30
CA GLU A 172 -16.89 -6.65 -16.34
C GLU A 172 -15.44 -7.15 -16.21
N ARG A 173 -14.76 -7.39 -17.34
CA ARG A 173 -13.37 -7.89 -17.33
C ARG A 173 -12.40 -6.82 -16.87
N SER A 174 -12.64 -5.57 -17.23
CA SER A 174 -11.84 -4.43 -16.78
C SER A 174 -11.87 -4.29 -15.26
N ARG A 175 -13.06 -4.33 -14.63
CA ARG A 175 -13.18 -4.29 -13.16
C ARG A 175 -12.59 -5.54 -12.49
N ALA A 176 -12.63 -6.70 -13.15
CA ALA A 176 -11.94 -7.90 -12.68
C ALA A 176 -10.41 -7.79 -12.76
N ALA A 177 -9.88 -7.25 -13.86
CA ALA A 177 -8.45 -6.99 -14.06
C ALA A 177 -7.91 -5.95 -13.08
N ALA A 178 -8.66 -4.86 -12.82
CA ALA A 178 -8.31 -3.88 -11.79
C ALA A 178 -8.15 -4.55 -10.41
N LYS A 179 -9.11 -5.40 -10.02
CA LYS A 179 -9.06 -6.16 -8.77
C LYS A 179 -7.89 -7.15 -8.74
N GLU A 180 -7.55 -7.77 -9.86
CA GLU A 180 -6.38 -8.64 -9.97
C GLU A 180 -5.07 -7.84 -9.81
N PHE A 181 -4.91 -6.74 -10.54
CA PHE A 181 -3.80 -5.79 -10.45
C PHE A 181 -3.59 -5.30 -9.00
N THR A 182 -4.61 -4.72 -8.37
CA THR A 182 -4.54 -4.26 -6.97
C THR A 182 -4.18 -5.39 -6.01
N ARG A 183 -4.65 -6.63 -6.27
CA ARG A 183 -4.28 -7.80 -5.46
C ARG A 183 -2.82 -8.21 -5.69
N THR A 184 -2.36 -8.25 -6.95
CA THR A 184 -0.99 -8.60 -7.33
C THR A 184 0.02 -7.66 -6.67
N LYS A 185 -0.26 -6.35 -6.64
CA LYS A 185 0.50 -5.32 -5.91
C LYS A 185 0.74 -5.60 -4.40
N MET A 186 -0.01 -6.51 -3.79
CA MET A 186 0.20 -6.92 -2.39
C MET A 186 1.26 -8.02 -2.22
N PHE A 187 1.55 -8.78 -3.29
CA PHE A 187 2.38 -9.99 -3.28
C PHE A 187 3.66 -9.91 -4.14
N VAL A 188 3.78 -8.88 -4.97
CA VAL A 188 5.00 -8.53 -5.73
C VAL A 188 6.06 -7.86 -4.84
N PRO A 189 7.32 -7.74 -5.32
CA PRO A 189 8.38 -7.04 -4.60
C PRO A 189 8.04 -5.58 -4.34
N THR A 190 8.69 -4.97 -3.35
CA THR A 190 8.46 -3.56 -2.97
C THR A 190 9.66 -2.66 -3.22
N ARG A 191 10.71 -3.22 -3.83
CA ARG A 191 11.90 -2.55 -4.35
C ARG A 191 12.15 -3.01 -5.78
N ALA A 192 12.99 -2.28 -6.50
CA ALA A 192 13.42 -2.68 -7.84
C ALA A 192 14.45 -3.82 -7.77
N HIS A 193 14.17 -4.90 -8.49
CA HIS A 193 15.10 -6.02 -8.69
C HIS A 193 15.35 -6.21 -10.20
N PRO A 194 16.18 -5.37 -10.84
CA PRO A 194 16.40 -5.37 -12.30
C PRO A 194 17.06 -6.64 -12.85
N SER A 195 17.47 -7.57 -12.00
CA SER A 195 17.98 -8.89 -12.37
C SER A 195 16.90 -9.98 -12.44
N LEU A 196 15.65 -9.67 -12.08
CA LEU A 196 14.54 -10.60 -12.23
C LEU A 196 13.94 -10.52 -13.65
N PRO A 197 13.40 -11.62 -14.20
CA PRO A 197 12.64 -11.57 -15.44
C PRO A 197 11.42 -10.65 -15.31
N ASN A 198 11.07 -9.97 -16.39
CA ASN A 198 9.92 -9.05 -16.55
C ASN A 198 8.82 -9.62 -17.46
N ARG A 199 8.74 -10.96 -17.57
CA ARG A 199 7.70 -11.67 -18.31
C ARG A 199 7.20 -12.89 -17.51
N PRO A 200 5.86 -13.07 -17.39
CA PRO A 200 5.29 -14.29 -16.83
C PRO A 200 5.65 -15.54 -17.65
N PRO A 201 5.71 -16.74 -17.02
CA PRO A 201 5.51 -17.01 -15.60
C PRO A 201 6.80 -16.86 -14.75
N ALA A 202 7.95 -16.61 -15.38
CA ALA A 202 9.25 -16.60 -14.72
C ALA A 202 9.37 -15.46 -13.70
N GLU A 203 8.89 -14.28 -14.08
CA GLU A 203 8.76 -13.11 -13.22
C GLU A 203 7.96 -13.41 -11.95
N THR A 204 6.74 -13.94 -12.10
CA THR A 204 5.83 -14.23 -10.98
C THR A 204 6.51 -15.12 -9.94
N LEU A 205 7.17 -16.20 -10.39
CA LEU A 205 7.92 -17.09 -9.50
C LEU A 205 9.10 -16.38 -8.82
N ALA A 206 9.87 -15.58 -9.55
CA ALA A 206 11.04 -14.88 -9.03
C ALA A 206 10.67 -13.77 -8.04
N GLY A 207 9.61 -13.01 -8.32
CA GLY A 207 9.05 -11.99 -7.42
C GLY A 207 8.65 -12.59 -6.08
N PHE A 208 7.90 -13.70 -6.08
CA PHE A 208 7.52 -14.40 -4.84
C PHE A 208 8.71 -14.83 -3.95
N LEU A 209 9.91 -15.03 -4.52
CA LEU A 209 11.11 -15.38 -3.73
C LEU A 209 11.71 -14.17 -3.01
N VAL A 210 11.62 -12.96 -3.58
CA VAL A 210 12.22 -11.74 -2.98
C VAL A 210 11.24 -10.92 -2.15
N THR A 211 9.93 -10.97 -2.45
CA THR A 211 8.87 -10.25 -1.69
C THR A 211 8.99 -10.39 -0.17
N PRO A 212 9.28 -11.57 0.44
CA PRO A 212 9.40 -11.69 1.89
C PRO A 212 10.57 -10.88 2.48
N ILE A 213 11.69 -10.79 1.75
CA ILE A 213 12.88 -10.03 2.16
C ILE A 213 12.58 -8.53 2.07
N ASP A 214 11.90 -8.10 1.02
CA ASP A 214 11.46 -6.73 0.82
C ASP A 214 10.47 -6.26 1.89
N LYS A 215 9.43 -7.06 2.19
CA LYS A 215 8.50 -6.75 3.28
C LYS A 215 9.18 -6.71 4.66
N LEU A 216 10.24 -7.50 4.86
CA LEU A 216 11.07 -7.40 6.07
C LEU A 216 11.86 -6.08 6.10
N LYS A 217 12.49 -5.67 4.98
CA LYS A 217 13.14 -4.35 4.85
C LYS A 217 12.14 -3.21 5.11
N ASP A 218 10.91 -3.31 4.60
CA ASP A 218 9.85 -2.31 4.80
C ASP A 218 9.50 -2.12 6.28
N ALA A 219 9.43 -3.19 7.06
CA ALA A 219 9.12 -3.13 8.50
C ALA A 219 10.16 -2.36 9.33
N PHE A 220 11.37 -2.14 8.81
CA PHE A 220 12.42 -1.32 9.42
C PHE A 220 12.66 0.02 8.71
N ALA A 221 11.96 0.28 7.60
CA ALA A 221 12.10 1.51 6.82
C ALA A 221 11.20 2.63 7.37
N LYS A 222 11.62 3.88 7.17
CA LYS A 222 10.76 5.05 7.47
C LYS A 222 9.88 5.37 6.26
N PHE A 223 8.58 5.22 6.42
CA PHE A 223 7.56 5.74 5.50
C PHE A 223 6.93 7.04 6.03
N PRO A 224 6.18 7.80 5.22
CA PRO A 224 5.39 8.94 5.69
C PRO A 224 4.40 8.47 6.75
N THR A 225 4.20 9.26 7.81
CA THR A 225 3.16 8.96 8.80
C THR A 225 1.78 9.30 8.24
N GLU A 226 0.71 8.75 8.82
CA GLU A 226 -0.65 9.14 8.47
C GLU A 226 -0.90 10.65 8.71
N GLU A 227 -0.23 11.25 9.69
CA GLU A 227 -0.26 12.71 9.91
C GLU A 227 0.39 13.48 8.75
N MET A 228 1.48 12.96 8.17
CA MET A 228 2.12 13.55 6.97
C MET A 228 1.23 13.42 5.74
N LYS A 229 0.54 12.28 5.56
CA LYS A 229 -0.40 12.05 4.44
C LYS A 229 -1.65 12.92 4.54
N ASN A 230 -2.23 13.05 5.74
CA ASN A 230 -3.42 13.88 5.98
C ASN A 230 -3.13 15.41 5.93
N ALA A 231 -1.86 15.81 5.78
CA ALA A 231 -1.42 17.20 5.70
C ALA A 231 -0.81 17.59 4.34
N ALA A 232 -0.89 16.68 3.35
CA ALA A 232 -0.47 16.88 1.96
C ALA A 232 -1.42 17.81 1.18
#